data_AF-A0A7V9BFX0-F1
#
_entry.id   AF-A0A7V9BFX0-F1
#
_cell.length_a   1.000
_cell.length_b   1.000
_cell.length_c   1.000
_cell.angle_alpha   90.00
_cell.angle_beta   90.00
_cell.angle_gamma   90.00
#
_symmetry.space_group_name_H-M   'P 1'
#
loop_
_entity.id
_entity.type
_entity.pdbx_description
1 polymer ?
#
loop_
_entity_poly.entity_id
_entity_poly.type
_entity_poly.pdbx_seq_one_letter_code
_entity_poly.pdbx_strand_id
1 'polypeptide(L)'
;MFGLPSGPLLDPADVLTHGDAPPIEEGFVVAALGASFLREPHSTGASLSGSVEAVLVAPAACLPLTRLASARVLVGRGLEGDRYAERRGTFGGNGGNGHDLTLIEAEALEELARGGVELEWEEARRNLVTRGIDLNALVGRRFRIGEVECVGRRLAEPCAHLQRLNRPGVLRGLVHRGGLRADILGEGVISVGDAISAHA
;
A
#
# COMPACT_ATOMS: atom_id res chain seq x y z
N MET A 1 16.74 11.71 -4.48
CA MET A 1 15.81 11.63 -5.64
C MET A 1 15.02 10.34 -5.49
N PHE A 2 13.73 10.42 -5.19
CA PHE A 2 12.85 9.26 -5.00
C PHE A 2 12.25 8.86 -6.34
N GLY A 3 12.29 7.56 -6.68
CA GLY A 3 11.53 7.01 -7.80
C GLY A 3 11.95 7.53 -9.18
N LEU A 4 13.22 7.31 -9.56
CA LEU A 4 13.50 7.26 -10.99
C LEU A 4 12.58 6.18 -11.58
N PRO A 5 11.74 6.49 -12.59
CA PRO A 5 11.05 5.44 -13.33
C PRO A 5 12.10 4.49 -13.91
N SER A 6 11.73 3.24 -14.16
CA SER A 6 12.55 2.31 -14.92
C SER A 6 12.91 2.94 -16.27
N GLY A 7 14.11 3.50 -16.35
CA GLY A 7 14.71 4.07 -17.55
C GLY A 7 15.89 3.23 -18.01
N PRO A 8 16.38 3.46 -19.24
CA PRO A 8 17.55 2.77 -19.76
C PRO A 8 18.75 3.07 -18.85
N LEU A 9 19.27 2.05 -18.18
CA LEU A 9 20.46 2.18 -17.34
C LEU A 9 21.74 2.20 -18.20
N LEU A 10 21.66 1.67 -19.41
CA LEU A 10 22.75 1.54 -20.35
C LEU A 10 22.21 1.68 -21.77
N ASP A 11 22.68 2.70 -22.49
CA ASP A 11 22.42 2.92 -23.90
C ASP A 11 23.79 3.05 -24.61
N PRO A 12 24.45 1.92 -24.90
CA PRO A 12 25.84 1.93 -25.39
C PRO A 12 25.95 2.48 -26.83
N ALA A 13 24.81 2.69 -27.50
CA ALA A 13 24.74 3.14 -28.87
C ALA A 13 24.10 4.54 -29.01
N ASP A 14 23.81 5.23 -27.90
CA ASP A 14 23.18 6.57 -27.87
C ASP A 14 21.90 6.62 -28.74
N VAL A 15 21.16 5.53 -28.76
CA VAL A 15 19.97 5.36 -29.60
C VAL A 15 18.81 6.22 -29.11
N LEU A 16 18.71 6.43 -27.81
CA LEU A 16 17.58 7.15 -27.19
C LEU A 16 17.82 8.66 -27.05
N THR A 17 19.05 9.11 -27.27
CA THR A 17 19.47 10.52 -27.17
C THR A 17 19.34 11.26 -28.50
N HIS A 18 19.42 10.56 -29.63
CA HIS A 18 19.23 11.12 -30.97
C HIS A 18 17.96 10.55 -31.57
N GLY A 19 16.93 11.37 -31.78
CA GLY A 19 15.55 10.99 -32.14
C GLY A 19 15.33 10.19 -33.44
N ASP A 20 16.39 9.63 -34.02
CA ASP A 20 16.41 8.69 -35.15
C ASP A 20 16.74 7.26 -34.68
N ALA A 21 16.18 6.86 -33.53
CA ALA A 21 16.35 5.52 -33.00
C ALA A 21 15.82 4.47 -33.99
N PRO A 22 16.62 3.50 -34.46
CA PRO A 22 16.08 2.33 -35.14
C PRO A 22 15.04 1.64 -34.23
N PRO A 23 14.03 0.96 -34.81
CA PRO A 23 13.03 0.26 -34.02
C PRO A 23 13.72 -0.71 -33.06
N ILE A 24 13.38 -0.64 -31.78
CA ILE A 24 13.88 -1.59 -30.78
C ILE A 24 13.34 -2.97 -31.17
N GLU A 25 14.22 -3.85 -31.65
CA GLU A 25 13.85 -5.20 -32.05
C GLU A 25 13.63 -6.10 -30.84
N GLU A 26 14.48 -5.98 -29.81
CA GLU A 26 14.40 -6.73 -28.56
C GLU A 26 14.95 -5.91 -27.37
N GLY A 27 14.49 -6.21 -26.15
CA GLY A 27 14.95 -5.59 -24.92
C GLY A 27 15.11 -6.61 -23.79
N PHE A 28 16.17 -6.48 -23.01
CA PHE A 28 16.48 -7.39 -21.90
C PHE A 28 16.46 -6.65 -20.57
N VAL A 29 15.84 -7.24 -19.55
CA VAL A 29 15.88 -6.73 -18.18
C VAL A 29 17.02 -7.44 -17.43
N VAL A 30 18.07 -6.70 -17.09
CA VAL A 30 19.14 -7.20 -16.22
C VAL A 30 18.76 -6.88 -14.77
N ALA A 31 18.13 -7.83 -14.10
CA ALA A 31 17.89 -7.79 -12.66
C ALA A 31 18.83 -8.76 -11.95
N ALA A 32 19.40 -8.34 -10.81
CA ALA A 32 20.24 -9.23 -10.00
C ALA A 32 19.46 -10.51 -9.65
N LEU A 33 20.08 -11.67 -9.91
CA LEU A 33 19.57 -13.02 -9.69
C LEU A 33 18.70 -13.12 -8.43
N GLY A 34 17.39 -13.11 -8.68
CA GLY A 34 16.37 -13.00 -7.65
C GLY A 34 14.97 -12.68 -8.19
N ALA A 35 14.74 -12.87 -9.49
CA ALA A 35 13.42 -12.88 -10.13
C ALA A 35 12.57 -14.13 -9.77
N SER A 36 13.04 -14.91 -8.78
CA SER A 36 12.19 -15.77 -7.95
C SER A 36 11.30 -14.84 -7.11
N PHE A 37 10.02 -14.61 -7.36
CA PHE A 37 9.07 -15.24 -8.24
C PHE A 37 8.07 -14.13 -8.63
N LEU A 38 7.36 -14.28 -9.74
CA LEU A 38 5.93 -13.97 -9.75
C LEU A 38 5.33 -14.76 -8.58
N ARG A 39 5.39 -14.20 -7.36
CA ARG A 39 4.71 -14.77 -6.21
C ARG A 39 3.26 -14.80 -6.65
N GLU A 40 2.65 -15.98 -6.69
CA GLU A 40 1.26 -16.09 -7.14
C GLU A 40 0.45 -15.01 -6.42
N PRO A 41 -0.41 -14.24 -7.14
CA PRO A 41 -1.32 -13.33 -6.46
C PRO A 41 -1.97 -14.11 -5.33
N HIS A 42 -1.97 -13.53 -4.13
CA HIS A 42 -2.40 -14.21 -2.91
C HIS A 42 -3.86 -14.67 -2.98
N SER A 43 -4.60 -14.21 -3.99
CA SER A 43 -5.94 -14.64 -4.29
C SER A 43 -5.93 -15.59 -5.50
N THR A 44 -6.17 -16.89 -5.26
CA THR A 44 -6.58 -17.84 -6.32
C THR A 44 -8.02 -17.58 -6.82
N GLY A 45 -8.58 -16.45 -6.40
CA GLY A 45 -9.81 -15.80 -6.84
C GLY A 45 -9.92 -14.51 -6.05
N ALA A 46 -9.93 -13.34 -6.71
CA ALA A 46 -9.97 -12.04 -6.06
C ALA A 46 -11.20 -11.94 -5.15
N SER A 47 -11.01 -12.22 -3.85
CA SER A 47 -12.05 -12.05 -2.86
C SER A 47 -12.26 -10.56 -2.69
N LEU A 48 -13.46 -10.10 -3.05
CA LEU A 48 -13.89 -8.72 -2.87
C LEU A 48 -14.56 -8.51 -1.51
N SER A 49 -14.48 -9.50 -0.61
CA SER A 49 -15.09 -9.47 0.71
C SER A 49 -14.08 -9.85 1.78
N GLY A 50 -14.10 -9.18 2.92
CA GLY A 50 -13.21 -9.49 4.05
C GLY A 50 -13.66 -8.79 5.33
N SER A 51 -12.75 -8.62 6.27
CA SER A 51 -13.00 -7.91 7.52
C SER A 51 -11.81 -7.08 7.99
N VAL A 52 -12.07 -6.12 8.87
CA VAL A 52 -11.03 -5.34 9.58
C VAL A 52 -10.53 -6.12 10.80
N GLU A 53 -9.23 -6.40 10.86
CA GLU A 53 -8.59 -7.04 12.03
C GLU A 53 -8.06 -6.03 13.03
N ALA A 54 -7.60 -4.87 12.55
CA ALA A 54 -7.08 -3.81 13.40
C ALA A 54 -7.33 -2.44 12.81
N VAL A 55 -7.62 -1.50 13.70
CA VAL A 55 -7.62 -0.06 13.43
C VAL A 55 -6.43 0.55 14.15
N LEU A 56 -5.58 1.24 13.40
CA LEU A 56 -4.30 1.76 13.83
C LEU A 56 -4.19 3.25 13.48
N VAL A 57 -3.86 4.05 14.49
CA VAL A 57 -3.74 5.50 14.36
C VAL A 57 -2.41 5.95 14.93
N ALA A 58 -1.73 6.88 14.25
CA ALA A 58 -0.54 7.52 14.80
C ALA A 58 -0.76 9.03 14.93
N PRO A 59 -0.66 9.62 16.12
CA PRO A 59 -0.88 11.05 16.32
C PRO A 59 0.17 11.95 15.64
N ALA A 60 1.34 11.41 15.27
CA ALA A 60 2.36 12.15 14.51
C ALA A 60 3.19 11.25 13.58
N ALA A 61 3.88 11.87 12.62
CA ALA A 61 4.69 11.18 11.61
C ALA A 61 5.76 10.22 12.17
N CYS A 62 6.33 10.47 13.34
CA CYS A 62 7.40 9.62 13.90
C CYS A 62 6.95 8.79 15.11
N LEU A 63 5.68 8.89 15.52
CA LEU A 63 5.19 8.14 16.67
C LEU A 63 4.73 6.72 16.28
N PRO A 64 4.79 5.76 17.23
CA PRO A 64 4.22 4.43 17.04
C PRO A 64 2.72 4.53 16.71
N LEU A 65 2.23 3.58 15.91
CA LEU A 65 0.79 3.43 15.72
C LEU A 65 0.22 2.74 16.97
N THR A 66 -0.95 3.17 17.39
CA THR A 66 -1.68 2.58 18.52
C THR A 66 -2.93 1.91 18.00
N ARG A 67 -3.25 0.73 18.55
CA ARG A 67 -4.51 0.01 18.27
C ARG A 67 -5.68 0.73 18.90
N LEU A 68 -6.74 0.89 18.12
CA LEU A 68 -8.04 1.38 18.56
C LEU A 68 -9.10 0.30 18.27
N ALA A 69 -10.15 0.26 19.10
CA ALA A 69 -11.31 -0.59 18.83
C ALA A 69 -12.13 -0.04 17.64
N SER A 70 -12.15 1.28 17.49
CA SER A 70 -12.79 1.98 16.38
C SER A 70 -12.20 3.38 16.19
N ALA A 71 -12.37 3.95 15.01
CA ALA A 71 -11.95 5.31 14.68
C ALA A 71 -12.97 6.02 13.79
N ARG A 72 -13.19 7.31 14.02
CA ARG A 72 -14.02 8.15 13.15
C ARG A 72 -13.26 8.47 11.87
N VAL A 73 -13.94 8.32 10.74
CA VAL A 73 -13.44 8.70 9.41
C VAL A 73 -13.96 10.08 9.02
N LEU A 74 -13.07 10.89 8.46
CA LEU A 74 -13.33 12.24 7.99
C LEU A 74 -13.04 12.31 6.48
N VAL A 75 -14.05 12.69 5.69
CA VAL A 75 -13.95 12.73 4.21
C VAL A 75 -12.83 13.69 3.77
N GLY A 76 -11.96 13.20 2.88
CA GLY A 76 -10.82 13.98 2.37
C GLY A 76 -9.76 14.35 3.40
N ARG A 77 -9.80 13.72 4.59
CA ARG A 77 -8.83 13.95 5.68
C ARG A 77 -8.22 12.65 6.20
N GLY A 78 -9.02 11.60 6.36
CA GLY A 78 -8.57 10.32 6.92
C GLY A 78 -9.17 10.01 8.29
N LEU A 79 -8.45 9.24 9.11
CA LEU A 79 -8.91 8.89 10.46
C LEU A 79 -8.69 10.03 11.46
N GLU A 80 -9.70 10.33 12.27
CA GLU A 80 -9.61 11.29 13.37
C GLU A 80 -8.46 10.90 14.33
N GLY A 81 -7.58 11.86 14.62
CA GLY A 81 -6.38 11.64 15.44
C GLY A 81 -5.18 11.04 14.69
N ASP A 82 -5.29 10.74 13.39
CA ASP A 82 -4.14 10.31 12.58
C ASP A 82 -3.35 11.50 12.02
N ARG A 83 -2.03 11.30 11.95
CA ARG A 83 -1.05 12.23 11.36
C ARG A 83 -1.47 12.77 9.99
N TYR A 84 -2.14 11.98 9.16
CA TYR A 84 -2.57 12.44 7.83
C TYR A 84 -3.81 13.33 7.90
N ALA A 85 -4.75 13.05 8.81
CA ALA A 85 -5.91 13.90 9.06
C ALA A 85 -5.55 15.27 9.64
N GLU A 86 -4.43 15.36 10.36
CA GLU A 86 -3.88 16.62 10.88
C GLU A 86 -2.90 17.33 9.93
N ARG A 87 -2.68 16.80 8.71
CA ARG A 87 -1.65 17.27 7.75
C ARG A 87 -0.23 17.30 8.34
N ARG A 88 0.02 16.47 9.36
CA ARG A 88 1.31 16.29 10.04
C ARG A 88 2.05 15.03 9.58
N GLY A 89 1.53 14.34 8.58
CA GLY A 89 2.15 13.19 7.96
C GLY A 89 3.25 13.57 6.96
N THR A 90 3.98 12.56 6.48
CA THR A 90 5.06 12.75 5.49
C THR A 90 4.56 12.93 4.05
N PHE A 91 3.24 12.81 3.80
CA PHE A 91 2.64 13.16 2.53
C PHE A 91 2.54 14.69 2.46
N GLY A 92 3.51 15.30 1.79
CA GLY A 92 3.61 16.76 1.71
C GLY A 92 2.48 17.36 0.88
N GLY A 93 1.77 18.34 1.47
CA GLY A 93 1.22 19.60 0.94
C GLY A 93 0.42 19.67 -0.38
N ASN A 94 0.57 18.72 -1.30
CA ASN A 94 -0.11 18.73 -2.58
C ASN A 94 -1.34 17.84 -2.47
N GLY A 95 -2.52 18.40 -2.72
CA GLY A 95 -3.81 17.72 -2.69
C GLY A 95 -3.94 16.59 -3.70
N GLY A 96 -3.21 15.50 -3.46
CA GLY A 96 -3.27 14.26 -4.20
C GLY A 96 -4.31 13.31 -3.65
N ASN A 97 -4.83 12.45 -4.51
CA ASN A 97 -5.74 11.37 -4.13
C ASN A 97 -4.95 10.18 -3.53
N GLY A 98 -5.58 9.42 -2.65
CA GLY A 98 -5.06 8.23 -1.98
C GLY A 98 -4.25 8.54 -0.72
N HIS A 99 -4.70 9.51 0.08
CA HIS A 99 -4.04 9.90 1.33
C HIS A 99 -4.92 9.73 2.56
N ASP A 100 -6.22 9.53 2.40
CA ASP A 100 -7.16 9.46 3.52
C ASP A 100 -6.99 8.18 4.33
N LEU A 101 -6.80 7.04 3.64
CA LEU A 101 -6.78 5.74 4.29
C LEU A 101 -5.72 4.83 3.68
N THR A 102 -5.02 4.10 4.54
CA THR A 102 -4.04 3.09 4.13
C THR A 102 -4.37 1.74 4.75
N LEU A 103 -4.36 0.69 3.95
CA LEU A 103 -4.76 -0.66 4.32
C LEU A 103 -3.62 -1.64 4.02
N ILE A 104 -3.56 -2.76 4.73
CA ILE A 104 -2.67 -3.89 4.44
C ILE A 104 -3.35 -5.21 4.82
N GLU A 105 -3.10 -6.24 4.04
CA GLU A 105 -3.53 -7.62 4.31
C GLU A 105 -2.72 -8.20 5.46
N ALA A 106 -3.39 -8.79 6.47
CA ALA A 106 -2.74 -9.53 7.53
C ALA A 106 -1.91 -10.68 6.96
N GLU A 107 -2.43 -11.32 5.92
CA GLU A 107 -1.80 -12.41 5.18
C GLU A 107 -0.48 -11.97 4.53
N ALA A 108 -0.38 -10.71 4.10
CA ALA A 108 0.86 -10.18 3.55
C ALA A 108 1.97 -10.11 4.61
N LEU A 109 1.62 -9.74 5.85
CA LEU A 109 2.55 -9.70 6.97
C LEU A 109 2.93 -11.10 7.47
N GLU A 110 1.96 -12.01 7.54
CA GLU A 110 2.22 -13.42 7.89
C GLU A 110 3.15 -14.09 6.87
N GLU A 111 2.93 -13.85 5.58
CA GLU A 111 3.82 -14.36 4.53
C GLU A 111 5.22 -13.75 4.55
N LEU A 112 5.33 -12.49 4.97
CA LEU A 112 6.62 -11.85 5.20
C LEU A 112 7.36 -12.55 6.36
N ALA A 113 6.65 -12.83 7.45
CA ALA A 113 7.17 -13.56 8.60
C ALA A 113 7.60 -15.00 8.23
N ARG A 114 6.79 -15.73 7.45
CA ARG A 114 7.16 -17.06 6.90
C ARG A 114 8.44 -16.99 6.05
N GLY A 115 8.69 -15.85 5.40
CA GLY A 115 9.92 -15.56 4.64
C GLY A 115 11.12 -15.15 5.50
N GLY A 116 11.01 -15.20 6.83
CA GLY A 116 12.08 -14.87 7.77
C GLY A 116 12.18 -13.38 8.13
N VAL A 117 11.18 -12.58 7.75
CA VAL A 117 11.11 -11.16 8.09
C VAL A 117 9.85 -10.93 8.92
N GLU A 118 9.98 -10.97 10.23
CA GLU A 118 8.85 -10.59 11.09
C GLU A 118 8.56 -9.09 10.91
N LEU A 119 7.30 -8.67 11.02
CA LEU A 119 6.91 -7.28 11.01
C LEU A 119 5.56 -7.15 11.72
N GLU A 120 5.52 -6.42 12.82
CA GLU A 120 4.28 -6.18 13.54
C GLU A 120 3.32 -5.30 12.72
N TRP A 121 2.03 -5.35 13.03
CA TRP A 121 1.02 -4.58 12.32
C TRP A 121 1.27 -3.07 12.38
N GLU A 122 1.71 -2.58 13.55
CA GLU A 122 2.09 -1.19 13.81
C GLU A 122 3.31 -0.77 12.98
N GLU A 123 4.24 -1.70 12.75
CA GLU A 123 5.49 -1.50 12.02
C GLU A 123 5.27 -1.40 10.50
N ALA A 124 4.17 -1.95 9.99
CA ALA A 124 3.73 -1.77 8.61
C ALA A 124 3.26 -0.33 8.34
N ARG A 125 2.91 0.42 9.39
CA ARG A 125 2.51 1.84 9.34
C ARG A 125 1.33 2.09 8.39
N ARG A 126 0.32 1.23 8.50
CA ARG A 126 -0.94 1.28 7.78
C ARG A 126 -2.08 1.49 8.77
N ASN A 127 -3.14 2.15 8.34
CA ASN A 127 -4.24 2.48 9.24
C ASN A 127 -5.14 1.28 9.53
N LEU A 128 -5.38 0.43 8.54
CA LEU A 128 -6.19 -0.77 8.71
C LEU A 128 -5.39 -2.01 8.36
N VAL A 129 -5.56 -3.04 9.19
CA VAL A 129 -5.19 -4.41 8.84
C VAL A 129 -6.46 -5.13 8.45
N THR A 130 -6.45 -5.80 7.31
CA THR A 130 -7.61 -6.50 6.73
C THR A 130 -7.33 -7.98 6.59
N ARG A 131 -8.37 -8.81 6.60
CA ARG A 131 -8.28 -10.24 6.30
C ARG A 131 -9.31 -10.68 5.28
N GLY A 132 -8.93 -11.61 4.42
CA GLY A 132 -9.80 -12.32 3.47
C GLY A 132 -10.13 -11.53 2.21
N ILE A 133 -9.60 -10.32 2.03
CA ILE A 133 -9.86 -9.45 0.89
C ILE A 133 -8.58 -9.18 0.09
N ASP A 134 -8.72 -9.17 -1.24
CA ASP A 134 -7.65 -8.78 -2.16
C ASP A 134 -7.62 -7.25 -2.32
N LEU A 135 -6.70 -6.60 -1.62
CA LEU A 135 -6.56 -5.15 -1.66
C LEU A 135 -6.06 -4.65 -3.03
N ASN A 136 -5.34 -5.47 -3.79
CA ASN A 136 -4.88 -5.11 -5.12
C ASN A 136 -6.06 -5.05 -6.10
N ALA A 137 -7.03 -5.96 -5.97
CA ALA A 137 -8.25 -5.97 -6.76
C ALA A 137 -9.14 -4.73 -6.55
N LEU A 138 -8.97 -4.01 -5.44
CA LEU A 138 -9.73 -2.79 -5.12
C LEU A 138 -9.18 -1.51 -5.78
N VAL A 139 -8.02 -1.57 -6.46
CA VAL A 139 -7.47 -0.40 -7.14
C VAL A 139 -8.44 0.08 -8.24
N GLY A 140 -8.84 1.35 -8.16
CA GLY A 140 -9.81 1.96 -9.06
C GLY A 140 -11.28 1.62 -8.75
N ARG A 141 -11.55 0.83 -7.70
CA ARG A 141 -12.90 0.40 -7.33
C ARG A 141 -13.40 1.10 -6.08
N ARG A 142 -14.72 1.23 -5.99
CA ARG A 142 -15.40 1.61 -4.77
C ARG A 142 -15.66 0.36 -3.92
N PHE A 143 -15.53 0.52 -2.62
CA PHE A 143 -15.75 -0.53 -1.65
C PHE A 143 -16.28 0.08 -0.36
N ARG A 144 -16.91 -0.75 0.48
CA ARG A 144 -17.40 -0.36 1.80
C ARG A 144 -16.61 -1.06 2.89
N ILE A 145 -16.41 -0.33 3.99
CA ILE A 145 -15.93 -0.85 5.27
C ILE A 145 -17.00 -0.53 6.30
N GLY A 146 -17.76 -1.54 6.73
CA GLY A 146 -18.98 -1.31 7.51
C GLY A 146 -19.95 -0.38 6.75
N GLU A 147 -20.18 0.81 7.31
CA GLU A 147 -21.02 1.86 6.71
C GLU A 147 -20.27 2.87 5.83
N VAL A 148 -18.94 2.84 5.84
CA VAL A 148 -18.10 3.86 5.20
C VAL A 148 -17.78 3.49 3.76
N GLU A 149 -18.15 4.35 2.81
CA GLU A 149 -17.77 4.19 1.39
C GLU A 149 -16.35 4.75 1.15
N CYS A 150 -15.52 3.97 0.48
CA CYS A 150 -14.16 4.30 0.11
C CYS A 150 -13.90 4.01 -1.38
N VAL A 151 -12.84 4.58 -1.94
CA VAL A 151 -12.35 4.25 -3.29
C VAL A 151 -10.86 3.93 -3.26
N GLY A 152 -10.50 2.76 -3.77
CA GLY A 152 -9.10 2.36 -3.90
C GLY A 152 -8.42 3.18 -5.00
N ARG A 153 -7.26 3.75 -4.70
CA ARG A 153 -6.54 4.62 -5.63
C ARG A 153 -5.32 3.97 -6.23
N ARG A 154 -4.45 3.41 -5.38
CA ARG A 154 -3.17 2.82 -5.79
C ARG A 154 -2.60 1.94 -4.72
N LEU A 155 -1.66 1.09 -5.12
CA LEU A 155 -0.89 0.28 -4.18
C LEU A 155 -0.03 1.15 -3.26
N ALA A 156 0.08 0.71 -2.01
CA ALA A 156 0.94 1.30 -1.00
C ALA A 156 2.33 0.65 -1.05
N GLU A 157 3.00 0.76 -2.20
CA GLU A 157 4.30 0.11 -2.44
C GLU A 157 5.33 0.48 -1.35
N PRO A 158 6.09 -0.52 -0.84
CA PRO A 158 7.07 -0.28 0.20
C PRO A 158 8.22 0.55 -0.36
N CYS A 159 8.77 1.44 0.47
CA CYS A 159 9.88 2.30 0.09
C CYS A 159 11.11 2.04 0.98
N ALA A 160 12.28 2.47 0.52
CA ALA A 160 13.52 2.28 1.27
C ALA A 160 13.47 2.90 2.67
N HIS A 161 12.63 3.92 2.89
CA HIS A 161 12.41 4.49 4.21
C HIS A 161 11.71 3.52 5.16
N LEU A 162 10.69 2.79 4.71
CA LEU A 162 10.01 1.77 5.52
C LEU A 162 10.97 0.67 5.97
N GLN A 163 11.86 0.24 5.06
CA GLN A 163 12.91 -0.73 5.42
C GLN A 163 13.88 -0.16 6.45
N ARG A 164 14.32 1.10 6.30
CA ARG A 164 15.22 1.75 7.26
C ARG A 164 14.62 1.92 8.66
N LEU A 165 13.30 2.11 8.74
CA LEU A 165 12.59 2.20 10.03
C LEU A 165 12.45 0.84 10.72
N ASN A 166 12.51 -0.24 9.95
CA ASN A 166 12.30 -1.60 10.44
C ASN A 166 13.58 -2.42 10.26
N ARG A 167 13.58 -3.39 9.34
CA ARG A 167 14.68 -4.33 9.13
C ARG A 167 14.88 -4.67 7.65
N PRO A 168 16.09 -5.10 7.24
CA PRO A 168 16.34 -5.57 5.87
C PRO A 168 15.35 -6.65 5.44
N GLY A 169 14.98 -6.64 4.15
CA GLY A 169 14.04 -7.61 3.59
C GLY A 169 12.58 -7.15 3.57
N VAL A 170 12.19 -6.16 4.38
CA VAL A 170 10.84 -5.58 4.37
C VAL A 170 10.46 -5.02 3.00
N LEU A 171 11.35 -4.27 2.34
CA LEU A 171 11.05 -3.71 1.03
C LEU A 171 10.79 -4.82 0.02
N ARG A 172 11.71 -5.79 -0.07
CA ARG A 172 11.63 -6.89 -1.04
C ARG A 172 10.42 -7.79 -0.79
N GLY A 173 10.13 -8.10 0.47
CA GLY A 173 9.05 -9.02 0.82
C GLY A 173 7.65 -8.43 0.69
N LEU A 174 7.51 -7.10 0.68
CA LEU A 174 6.23 -6.39 0.52
C LEU A 174 6.02 -5.79 -0.87
N VAL A 175 6.92 -5.99 -1.85
CA VAL A 175 6.68 -5.51 -3.23
C VAL A 175 5.36 -6.09 -3.74
N HIS A 176 4.48 -5.23 -4.28
CA HIS A 176 3.11 -5.56 -4.71
C HIS A 176 2.17 -6.09 -3.62
N ARG A 177 2.61 -6.03 -2.37
CA ARG A 177 1.95 -6.57 -1.17
C ARG A 177 1.98 -5.56 -0.01
N GLY A 178 2.37 -4.32 -0.29
CA GLY A 178 2.46 -3.23 0.67
C GLY A 178 1.09 -2.66 1.08
N GLY A 179 0.02 -3.17 0.47
CA GLY A 179 -1.37 -2.84 0.74
C GLY A 179 -1.95 -1.78 -0.21
N LEU A 180 -3.05 -1.14 0.20
CA LEU A 180 -3.82 -0.21 -0.61
C LEU A 180 -3.83 1.19 0.00
N ARG A 181 -3.81 2.21 -0.87
CA ARG A 181 -4.17 3.59 -0.54
C ARG A 181 -5.54 3.91 -1.10
N ALA A 182 -6.41 4.46 -0.25
CA ALA A 182 -7.79 4.76 -0.59
C ALA A 182 -8.16 6.19 -0.16
N ASP A 183 -9.20 6.71 -0.80
CA ASP A 183 -9.90 7.92 -0.37
C ASP A 183 -11.23 7.56 0.29
N ILE A 184 -11.62 8.37 1.27
CA ILE A 184 -12.89 8.22 2.00
C ILE A 184 -13.94 9.06 1.28
N LEU A 185 -15.05 8.44 0.89
CA LEU A 185 -16.16 9.10 0.20
C LEU A 185 -17.32 9.46 1.13
N GLY A 186 -17.44 8.79 2.29
CA GLY A 186 -18.46 9.07 3.29
C GLY A 186 -17.90 9.12 4.72
N GLU A 187 -18.49 9.94 5.58
CA GLU A 187 -18.15 9.97 7.00
C GLU A 187 -18.81 8.81 7.76
N GLY A 188 -18.29 8.50 8.95
CA GLY A 188 -18.73 7.36 9.74
C GLY A 188 -17.69 6.91 10.76
N VAL A 189 -17.82 5.67 11.22
CA VAL A 189 -16.91 5.02 12.15
C VAL A 189 -16.51 3.67 11.56
N ILE A 190 -15.22 3.37 11.57
CA ILE A 190 -14.69 2.05 11.24
C ILE A 190 -14.27 1.38 12.55
N SER A 191 -14.70 0.14 12.74
CA SER A 191 -14.42 -0.67 13.92
C SER A 191 -13.71 -1.98 13.55
N VAL A 192 -12.99 -2.55 14.51
CA VAL A 192 -12.49 -3.92 14.39
C VAL A 192 -13.66 -4.88 14.23
N GLY A 193 -13.56 -5.79 13.25
CA GLY A 193 -14.61 -6.73 12.88
C GLY A 193 -15.55 -6.23 11.78
N ASP A 194 -15.46 -4.96 11.36
CA ASP A 194 -16.29 -4.45 10.27
C ASP A 194 -16.05 -5.24 8.98
N ALA A 195 -17.15 -5.60 8.32
CA ALA A 195 -17.10 -6.27 7.03
C ALA A 195 -16.59 -5.30 5.95
N ILE A 196 -15.76 -5.81 5.06
CA ILE A 196 -15.30 -5.10 3.87
C ILE A 196 -15.93 -5.77 2.66
N SER A 197 -16.49 -4.99 1.75
CA SER A 197 -17.07 -5.52 0.51
C SER A 197 -16.92 -4.55 -0.65
N ALA A 198 -16.64 -5.07 -1.84
CA ALA A 198 -16.72 -4.33 -3.09
C ALA A 198 -17.72 -5.00 -4.03
N HIS A 199 -18.45 -4.17 -4.78
CA HIS A 199 -19.29 -4.66 -5.87
C HIS A 199 -18.40 -5.00 -7.08
N ALA A 200 -18.69 -6.13 -7.72
CA ALA A 200 -17.96 -6.64 -8.88
C ALA A 200 -18.11 -5.75 -10.12
#